data_AF-A0A0F6U4N4-F1
#
_entry.id   AF-A0A0F6U4N4-F1
#
_cell.length_a   1.000
_cell.length_b   1.000
_cell.length_c   1.000
_cell.angle_alpha   90.00
_cell.angle_beta   90.00
_cell.angle_gamma   90.00
#
_symmetry.space_group_name_H-M   'P 1'
#
loop_
_entity.id
_entity.type
_entity.pdbx_description
1 polymer ?
#
loop_
_entity_poly.entity_id
_entity_poly.type
_entity_poly.pdbx_seq_one_letter_code
_entity_poly.pdbx_strand_id
1 'polypeptide(L)'
;MTLVICTGFHDSRLTEDFLGHLGSKSVQLRPYIIISPFSCLNEAFSPGEDLTLIGFSAGVVNAIALAYYWQAQGVKIRALIALDGWGVPLIANFPIYRLSHDYFTHWSSCLLGSGQENFYADPPVDHLSLWSSPDRVTGWSVNGNFVQRTTALTFLSQIG
;
A
#
# COMPACT_ATOMS: atom_id res chain seq x y z
N MET A 1 7.81 -13.66 -3.90
CA MET A 1 7.31 -12.29 -3.80
C MET A 1 7.68 -11.81 -2.43
N THR A 2 8.40 -10.71 -2.37
CA THR A 2 8.77 -10.09 -1.10
C THR A 2 7.98 -8.82 -0.95
N LEU A 3 7.21 -8.75 0.13
CA LEU A 3 6.44 -7.57 0.47
C LEU A 3 7.12 -6.81 1.61
N VAL A 4 7.30 -5.51 1.36
CA VAL A 4 7.93 -4.55 2.25
C VAL A 4 6.85 -3.64 2.82
N ILE A 5 6.73 -3.62 4.14
CA ILE A 5 5.73 -2.80 4.84
C ILE A 5 6.36 -1.50 5.33
N CYS A 6 5.79 -0.37 4.93
CA CYS A 6 6.17 0.96 5.37
C CYS A 6 5.01 1.55 6.17
N THR A 7 5.05 1.41 7.50
CA THR A 7 3.95 1.84 8.38
C THR A 7 3.91 3.36 8.56
N GLY A 8 2.76 3.87 9.01
CA GLY A 8 2.64 5.20 9.60
C GLY A 8 3.06 5.23 11.07
N PHE A 9 2.77 6.35 11.74
CA PHE A 9 2.98 6.53 13.17
C PHE A 9 1.79 6.00 13.97
N HIS A 10 1.84 4.74 14.36
CA HIS A 10 0.79 4.08 15.14
C HIS A 10 1.34 2.86 15.90
N ASP A 11 0.52 2.27 16.77
CA ASP A 11 0.86 1.10 17.57
C ASP A 11 1.15 -0.14 16.69
N SER A 12 2.28 -0.83 16.92
CA SER A 12 2.71 -1.96 16.07
C SER A 12 1.68 -3.07 15.96
N ARG A 13 0.82 -3.24 16.97
CA ARG A 13 -0.27 -4.23 16.97
C ARG A 13 -1.22 -4.05 15.79
N LEU A 14 -1.49 -2.82 15.36
CA LEU A 14 -2.36 -2.57 14.22
C LEU A 14 -1.77 -3.09 12.90
N THR A 15 -0.44 -3.09 12.78
CA THR A 15 0.26 -3.67 11.64
C THR A 15 0.26 -5.19 11.70
N GLU A 16 0.39 -5.77 12.89
CA GLU A 16 0.26 -7.22 13.09
C GLU A 16 -1.14 -7.71 12.74
N ASP A 17 -2.18 -6.98 13.16
CA ASP A 17 -3.57 -7.23 12.81
C ASP A 17 -3.78 -7.15 11.30
N PHE A 18 -3.28 -6.10 10.64
CA PHE A 18 -3.33 -5.96 9.18
C PHE A 18 -2.73 -7.18 8.46
N LEU A 19 -1.52 -7.59 8.89
CA LEU A 19 -0.84 -8.76 8.33
C LEU A 19 -1.60 -10.06 8.60
N GLY A 20 -2.27 -10.16 9.75
CA GLY A 20 -3.16 -11.28 10.07
C GLY A 20 -4.36 -11.37 9.13
N HIS A 21 -5.00 -10.25 8.79
CA HIS A 21 -6.16 -10.20 7.89
C HIS A 21 -5.81 -10.56 6.43
N LEU A 22 -4.58 -10.28 5.98
CA LEU A 22 -4.10 -10.71 4.66
C LEU A 22 -3.94 -12.24 4.53
N GLY A 23 -4.15 -13.01 5.61
CA GLY A 23 -3.93 -14.45 5.65
C GLY A 23 -4.77 -15.26 4.64
N SER A 24 -4.15 -15.75 3.57
CA SER A 24 -4.09 -17.20 3.22
C SER A 24 -3.42 -17.45 1.85
N LYS A 25 -2.38 -18.31 1.88
CA LYS A 25 -1.37 -18.62 0.83
C LYS A 25 -0.59 -17.41 0.31
N SER A 26 0.16 -16.76 1.19
CA SER A 26 1.26 -15.90 0.79
C SER A 26 2.36 -15.91 1.86
N VAL A 27 3.59 -15.87 1.36
CA VAL A 27 4.85 -16.19 2.04
C VAL A 27 5.13 -15.24 3.20
N GLN A 28 5.80 -15.76 4.22
CA GLN A 28 6.24 -15.06 5.43
C GLN A 28 7.09 -13.83 5.08
N LEU A 29 6.68 -12.66 5.57
CA LEU A 29 7.40 -11.42 5.35
C LEU A 29 7.82 -10.84 6.67
N ARG A 30 9.13 -10.60 6.76
CA ARG A 30 9.72 -9.93 7.90
C ARG A 30 9.36 -8.44 7.80
N PRO A 31 8.59 -7.88 8.74
CA PRO A 31 8.31 -6.45 8.71
C PRO A 31 9.61 -5.70 9.00
N TYR A 32 10.03 -4.85 8.06
CA TYR A 32 10.91 -3.74 8.42
C TYR A 32 10.02 -2.61 8.92
N ILE A 33 9.87 -2.54 10.24
CA ILE A 33 9.32 -1.36 10.92
C ILE A 33 10.27 -0.19 10.63
N ILE A 34 9.80 0.77 9.84
CA ILE A 34 10.58 1.91 9.38
C ILE A 34 10.57 3.00 10.43
N ILE A 35 11.65 3.09 11.22
CA ILE A 35 11.98 4.34 11.94
C ILE A 35 12.89 5.23 11.07
N SER A 36 13.43 4.71 9.97
CA SER A 36 14.20 5.50 9.01
C SER A 36 14.35 4.73 7.68
N PRO A 37 14.01 5.30 6.51
CA PRO A 37 14.19 4.62 5.23
C PRO A 37 15.66 4.22 4.99
N PHE A 38 16.60 4.91 5.63
CA PHE A 38 18.04 4.62 5.54
C PHE A 38 18.45 3.28 6.17
N SER A 39 17.68 2.77 7.12
CA SER A 39 18.03 1.55 7.86
C SER A 39 17.99 0.27 7.02
N CYS A 40 17.27 0.28 5.89
CA CYS A 40 17.07 -0.88 5.02
C CYS A 40 17.66 -0.70 3.60
N LEU A 41 18.35 0.41 3.31
CA LEU A 41 18.91 0.65 1.97
C LEU A 41 19.93 -0.42 1.55
N ASN A 42 20.62 -1.03 2.51
CA ASN A 42 21.63 -2.05 2.25
C ASN A 42 21.06 -3.48 2.18
N GLU A 43 19.73 -3.65 2.22
CA GLU A 43 19.14 -4.96 2.04
C GLU A 43 19.43 -5.51 0.65
N ALA A 44 19.88 -6.76 0.61
CA ALA A 44 20.23 -7.45 -0.62
C ALA A 44 19.07 -8.35 -1.05
N PHE A 45 18.50 -8.07 -2.21
CA PHE A 45 17.46 -8.91 -2.81
C PHE A 45 18.08 -9.91 -3.78
N SER A 46 17.48 -11.10 -3.87
CA SER A 46 17.96 -12.14 -4.76
C SER A 46 17.67 -11.75 -6.23
N PRO A 47 18.55 -12.10 -7.18
CA PRO A 47 18.26 -11.92 -8.61
C PRO A 47 16.96 -12.62 -9.01
N GLY A 48 16.04 -11.88 -9.65
CA GLY A 48 14.73 -12.38 -10.06
C GLY A 48 13.63 -12.29 -8.98
N GLU A 49 13.93 -11.69 -7.83
CA GLU A 49 12.95 -11.39 -6.79
C GLU A 49 12.11 -10.15 -7.15
N ASP A 50 10.80 -10.32 -7.12
CA ASP A 50 9.83 -9.24 -7.34
C ASP A 50 9.38 -8.66 -5.99
N LEU A 51 9.44 -7.32 -5.86
CA LEU A 51 9.06 -6.59 -4.66
C LEU A 51 7.69 -5.92 -4.78
N THR A 52 6.85 -6.11 -3.76
CA THR A 52 5.66 -5.29 -3.54
C THR A 52 5.90 -4.41 -2.32
N LEU A 53 5.63 -3.11 -2.42
CA LEU A 53 5.73 -2.21 -1.27
C LEU A 53 4.33 -1.82 -0.83
N ILE A 54 4.02 -1.93 0.46
CA ILE A 54 2.79 -1.40 1.04
C ILE A 54 3.17 -0.25 1.95
N GLY A 55 2.65 0.94 1.67
CA GLY A 55 2.80 2.11 2.53
C GLY A 55 1.48 2.50 3.17
N PHE A 56 1.53 2.97 4.42
CA PHE A 56 0.38 3.58 5.09
C PHE A 56 0.69 5.00 5.55
N SER A 57 -0.22 5.94 5.29
CA SER A 57 -0.11 7.32 5.76
C SER A 57 1.24 7.94 5.35
N ALA A 58 1.99 8.52 6.29
CA ALA A 58 3.35 9.01 6.06
C ALA A 58 4.34 7.92 5.57
N GLY A 59 4.08 6.65 5.87
CA GLY A 59 4.86 5.52 5.37
C GLY A 59 4.80 5.35 3.85
N VAL A 60 3.80 5.91 3.17
CA VAL A 60 3.72 5.93 1.70
C VAL A 60 4.90 6.70 1.08
N VAL A 61 5.38 7.77 1.74
CA VAL A 61 6.56 8.53 1.29
C VAL A 61 7.80 7.63 1.28
N ASN A 62 7.98 6.82 2.33
CA ASN A 62 9.08 5.87 2.42
C ASN A 62 8.93 4.76 1.39
N ALA A 63 7.71 4.23 1.21
CA ALA A 63 7.44 3.18 0.25
C ALA A 63 7.81 3.60 -1.17
N ILE A 64 7.39 4.78 -1.63
CA ILE A 64 7.74 5.23 -2.98
C ILE A 64 9.25 5.53 -3.12
N ALA A 65 9.89 6.11 -2.08
CA ALA A 65 11.33 6.37 -2.10
C ALA A 65 12.15 5.07 -2.20
N LEU A 66 11.80 4.05 -1.42
CA LEU A 66 12.45 2.74 -1.46
C LEU A 66 12.21 2.01 -2.78
N ALA A 67 10.98 2.07 -3.31
CA ALA A 67 10.66 1.50 -4.61
C ALA A 67 11.57 2.07 -5.73
N TYR A 68 11.74 3.40 -5.75
CA TYR A 68 12.65 4.05 -6.69
C TYR A 68 14.11 3.66 -6.48
N TYR A 69 14.56 3.65 -5.23
CA TYR A 69 15.94 3.33 -4.89
C TYR A 69 16.30 1.90 -5.34
N TRP A 70 15.48 0.91 -4.98
CA TRP A 70 15.75 -0.48 -5.36
C TRP A 70 15.53 -0.74 -6.85
N GLN A 71 14.57 -0.06 -7.49
CA GLN A 71 14.44 -0.14 -8.94
C GLN A 71 15.70 0.36 -9.66
N ALA A 72 16.32 1.45 -9.19
CA ALA A 72 17.56 1.96 -9.74
C ALA A 72 18.75 0.99 -9.58
N GLN A 73 18.67 0.06 -8.62
CA GLN A 73 19.63 -1.04 -8.45
C GLN A 73 19.30 -2.29 -9.28
N GLY A 74 18.27 -2.23 -10.13
CA GLY A 74 17.85 -3.33 -10.98
C GLY A 74 16.88 -4.31 -10.32
N VAL A 75 16.37 -3.99 -9.12
CA VAL A 75 15.32 -4.80 -8.48
C VAL A 75 13.99 -4.56 -9.18
N LYS A 76 13.24 -5.63 -9.45
CA LYS A 76 11.94 -5.51 -10.10
C LYS A 76 10.87 -5.16 -9.08
N ILE A 77 10.30 -3.97 -9.21
CA ILE A 77 9.14 -3.54 -8.43
C ILE A 77 7.87 -4.07 -9.11
N ARG A 78 7.19 -5.01 -8.46
CA ARG A 78 5.90 -5.56 -8.88
C ARG A 78 4.80 -4.51 -8.74
N ALA A 79 4.72 -3.87 -7.57
CA ALA A 79 3.72 -2.86 -7.29
C ALA A 79 4.06 -2.02 -6.05
N LEU A 80 3.48 -0.81 -5.98
CA LEU A 80 3.34 -0.02 -4.76
C LEU A 80 1.86 0.09 -4.41
N ILE A 81 1.49 -0.31 -3.19
CA ILE A 81 0.14 -0.17 -2.65
C ILE A 81 0.19 0.93 -1.59
N ALA A 82 -0.46 2.05 -1.87
CA ALA A 82 -0.49 3.22 -1.00
C ALA A 82 -1.83 3.33 -0.28
N LEU A 83 -1.84 3.01 1.00
CA LEU A 83 -2.98 3.17 1.88
C LEU A 83 -2.90 4.56 2.50
N ASP A 84 -3.86 5.40 2.14
CA ASP A 84 -4.12 6.69 2.76
C ASP A 84 -2.94 7.67 2.79
N GLY A 85 -2.08 7.60 1.77
CA GLY A 85 -0.98 8.53 1.53
C GLY A 85 -1.47 9.85 0.92
N TRP A 86 -2.30 10.59 1.64
CA TRP A 86 -2.80 11.90 1.20
C TRP A 86 -1.64 12.88 0.97
N GLY A 87 -1.70 13.65 -0.12
CA GLY A 87 -0.66 14.62 -0.45
C GLY A 87 0.67 14.03 -0.97
N VAL A 88 0.78 12.69 -1.08
CA VAL A 88 1.99 12.04 -1.62
C VAL A 88 1.87 11.90 -3.14
N PRO A 89 2.82 12.48 -3.93
CA PRO A 89 2.92 12.25 -5.36
C PRO A 89 3.25 10.79 -5.65
N LEU A 90 2.38 10.11 -6.39
CA LEU A 90 2.55 8.72 -6.77
C LEU A 90 2.60 8.60 -8.29
N ILE A 91 3.78 8.90 -8.82
CA ILE A 91 4.12 8.73 -10.23
C ILE A 91 5.23 7.69 -10.25
N ALA A 92 5.14 6.68 -11.11
CA ALA A 92 6.18 5.68 -11.34
C ALA A 92 5.97 4.97 -12.68
N ASN A 93 6.97 4.19 -13.12
CA ASN A 93 6.89 3.28 -14.26
C ASN A 93 6.50 1.84 -13.85
N PHE A 94 6.12 1.63 -12.60
CA PHE A 94 5.59 0.38 -12.05
C PHE A 94 4.14 0.58 -11.56
N PRO A 95 3.34 -0.49 -11.42
CA PRO A 95 1.97 -0.42 -10.92
C PRO A 95 1.87 0.27 -9.55
N ILE A 96 0.89 1.18 -9.42
CA ILE A 96 0.53 1.81 -8.16
C ILE A 96 -0.97 1.65 -7.93
N TYR A 97 -1.33 1.23 -6.72
CA TYR A 97 -2.70 1.11 -6.23
C TYR A 97 -2.93 2.03 -5.05
N ARG A 98 -4.01 2.82 -5.04
CA ARG A 98 -4.35 3.70 -3.91
C ARG A 98 -5.59 3.20 -3.19
N LEU A 99 -5.53 3.20 -1.86
CA LEU A 99 -6.71 3.01 -1.02
C LEU A 99 -6.87 4.26 -0.17
N SER A 100 -8.10 4.76 -0.04
CA SER A 100 -8.41 5.94 0.78
C SER A 100 -9.53 5.65 1.77
N HIS A 101 -9.45 6.24 2.97
CA HIS A 101 -10.46 6.04 4.01
C HIS A 101 -11.79 6.79 3.73
N ASP A 102 -11.82 7.63 2.71
CA ASP A 102 -13.01 8.34 2.24
C ASP A 102 -12.87 8.78 0.76
N TYR A 103 -13.95 9.32 0.21
CA TYR A 103 -13.99 9.85 -1.15
C TYR A 103 -13.19 11.14 -1.33
N PHE A 104 -13.14 12.03 -0.33
CA PHE A 104 -12.45 13.31 -0.43
C PHE A 104 -10.93 13.12 -0.58
N THR A 105 -10.35 12.28 0.27
CA THR A 105 -8.96 11.88 0.25
C THR A 105 -8.62 11.18 -1.06
N HIS A 106 -9.51 10.31 -1.56
CA HIS A 106 -9.35 9.66 -2.86
C HIS A 106 -9.25 10.67 -4.01
N TRP A 107 -10.29 11.51 -4.16
CA TRP A 107 -10.38 12.49 -5.25
C TRP A 107 -9.21 13.48 -5.22
N SER A 108 -8.89 14.02 -4.06
CA SER A 108 -7.80 15.00 -3.92
C SER A 108 -6.43 14.37 -4.15
N SER A 109 -6.23 13.10 -3.76
CA SER A 109 -4.97 12.37 -3.99
C SER A 109 -4.77 12.00 -5.47
N CYS A 110 -5.83 11.75 -6.24
CA CYS A 110 -5.75 11.43 -7.66
C CYS A 110 -5.11 12.56 -8.50
N LEU A 111 -5.19 13.82 -8.04
CA LEU A 111 -4.49 14.96 -8.66
C LEU A 111 -2.96 14.80 -8.62
N LEU A 112 -2.45 14.00 -7.68
CA LEU A 112 -1.03 13.71 -7.49
C LEU A 112 -0.64 12.32 -8.04
N GLY A 113 -1.44 11.81 -8.98
CA GLY A 113 -1.29 10.48 -9.57
C GLY A 113 -2.38 9.55 -9.10
N SER A 114 -3.27 9.16 -10.01
CA SER A 114 -4.40 8.28 -9.71
C SER A 114 -4.00 6.82 -9.54
N GLY A 115 -2.81 6.39 -9.95
CA GLY A 115 -2.51 4.96 -10.05
C GLY A 115 -3.36 4.25 -11.12
N GLN A 116 -3.27 2.92 -11.17
CA GLN A 116 -3.97 2.09 -12.16
C GLN A 116 -5.38 1.70 -11.73
N GLU A 117 -5.50 1.27 -10.47
CA GLU A 117 -6.76 0.87 -9.86
C GLU A 117 -6.77 1.35 -8.41
N ASN A 118 -7.94 1.80 -7.95
CA ASN A 118 -8.09 2.46 -6.66
C ASN A 118 -9.24 1.91 -5.85
N PHE A 119 -9.20 2.18 -4.56
CA PHE A 119 -10.30 1.98 -3.64
C PHE A 119 -10.53 3.24 -2.81
N TYR A 120 -11.78 3.54 -2.53
CA TYR A 120 -12.14 4.50 -1.48
C TYR A 120 -13.27 3.96 -0.62
N ALA A 121 -13.17 4.17 0.70
CA ALA A 121 -14.21 3.71 1.61
C ALA A 121 -15.48 4.54 1.44
N ASP A 122 -16.59 3.83 1.47
CA ASP A 122 -17.94 4.38 1.50
C ASP A 122 -18.82 3.38 2.27
N PRO A 123 -19.38 3.74 3.44
CA PRO A 123 -19.22 5.04 4.10
C PRO A 123 -17.77 5.34 4.52
N PRO A 124 -17.39 6.63 4.69
CA PRO A 124 -16.10 7.01 5.24
C PRO A 124 -15.79 6.33 6.58
N VAL A 125 -14.53 5.99 6.81
CA VAL A 125 -14.04 5.39 8.06
C VAL A 125 -12.89 6.21 8.62
N ASP A 126 -12.56 6.05 9.91
CA ASP A 126 -11.37 6.69 10.46
C ASP A 126 -10.09 6.22 9.76
N HIS A 127 -9.10 7.11 9.65
CA HIS A 127 -7.79 6.88 9.04
C HIS A 127 -7.17 5.51 9.40
N LEU A 128 -7.18 5.16 10.69
CA LEU A 128 -6.59 3.92 11.19
C LEU A 128 -7.44 2.67 10.92
N SER A 129 -8.75 2.82 10.69
CA SER A 129 -9.65 1.69 10.43
C SER A 129 -9.34 1.02 9.11
N LEU A 130 -8.93 1.79 8.10
CA LEU A 130 -8.47 1.25 6.80
C LEU A 130 -7.25 0.34 6.96
N TRP A 131 -6.35 0.66 7.89
CA TRP A 131 -5.16 -0.14 8.16
C TRP A 131 -5.45 -1.32 9.10
N SER A 132 -6.15 -1.09 10.20
CA SER A 132 -6.31 -2.08 11.27
C SER A 132 -7.38 -3.15 11.01
N SER A 133 -8.41 -2.84 10.22
CA SER A 133 -9.52 -3.77 9.96
C SER A 133 -10.00 -3.66 8.51
N PRO A 134 -9.13 -3.92 7.51
CA PRO A 134 -9.46 -3.77 6.10
C PRO A 134 -10.62 -4.70 5.64
N ASP A 135 -10.87 -5.78 6.36
CA ASP A 135 -12.00 -6.69 6.16
C ASP A 135 -13.36 -6.04 6.44
N ARG A 136 -13.40 -5.04 7.33
CA ARG A 136 -14.62 -4.32 7.73
C ARG A 136 -14.85 -3.03 6.96
N VAL A 137 -13.84 -2.55 6.24
CA VAL A 137 -13.93 -1.31 5.47
C VAL A 137 -14.53 -1.60 4.10
N THR A 138 -15.80 -1.27 3.93
CA THR A 138 -16.48 -1.35 2.62
C THR A 138 -16.29 -0.08 1.82
N GLY A 139 -16.29 -0.21 0.50
CA GLY A 139 -16.16 0.93 -0.38
C GLY A 139 -16.24 0.53 -1.84
N TRP A 140 -15.65 1.36 -2.69
CA TRP A 140 -15.70 1.20 -4.13
C TRP A 140 -14.30 0.96 -4.68
N SER A 141 -14.11 -0.16 -5.37
CA SER A 141 -12.99 -0.31 -6.30
C SER A 141 -13.31 0.46 -7.59
N VAL A 142 -12.32 1.18 -8.11
CA VAL A 142 -12.40 1.99 -9.33
C VAL A 142 -11.22 1.63 -10.25
N ASN A 143 -11.55 1.06 -11.41
CA ASN A 143 -10.61 0.76 -12.49
C ASN A 143 -11.12 1.38 -13.79
N GLY A 144 -10.65 2.59 -14.10
CA GLY A 144 -11.21 3.37 -15.22
C GLY A 144 -12.71 3.60 -15.05
N ASN A 145 -13.52 3.08 -15.99
CA ASN A 145 -14.97 3.17 -15.94
C ASN A 145 -15.65 2.04 -15.15
N PHE A 146 -14.88 1.06 -14.69
CA PHE A 146 -15.40 -0.04 -13.90
C PHE A 146 -15.40 0.33 -12.42
N VAL A 147 -16.57 0.27 -11.80
CA VAL A 147 -16.76 0.57 -10.38
C VAL A 147 -17.50 -0.59 -9.73
N GLN A 148 -16.92 -1.14 -8.66
CA GLN A 148 -17.48 -2.30 -7.96
C GLN A 148 -17.46 -2.08 -6.45
N ARG A 149 -18.58 -2.40 -5.77
CA ARG A 149 -18.63 -2.42 -4.31
C ARG A 149 -17.83 -3.61 -3.78
N THR A 150 -16.93 -3.37 -2.84
CA THR A 150 -16.06 -4.40 -2.27
C THR A 150 -15.59 -4.00 -0.86
N THR A 151 -14.80 -4.85 -0.21
CA THR A 151 -14.06 -4.50 1.01
C THR A 151 -12.62 -4.14 0.64
N ALA A 152 -11.95 -3.34 1.49
CA ALA A 152 -10.53 -3.04 1.31
C ALA A 152 -9.68 -4.31 1.30
N LEU A 153 -9.99 -5.30 2.14
CA LEU A 153 -9.27 -6.59 2.14
C LEU A 153 -9.47 -7.37 0.84
N THR A 154 -10.70 -7.46 0.33
CA THR A 154 -10.98 -8.14 -0.94
C THR A 154 -10.26 -7.45 -2.09
N PHE A 155 -10.24 -6.11 -2.11
CA PHE A 155 -9.47 -5.34 -3.07
C PHE A 155 -7.97 -5.66 -3.01
N LEU A 156 -7.37 -5.60 -1.82
CA LEU A 156 -5.95 -5.92 -1.60
C LEU A 156 -5.60 -7.35 -2.08
N SER A 157 -6.51 -8.29 -1.88
CA SER A 157 -6.35 -9.69 -2.28
C SER A 157 -6.39 -9.90 -3.80
N GLN A 158 -6.93 -8.94 -4.57
CA GLN A 158 -7.02 -9.01 -6.03
C GLN A 158 -5.79 -8.39 -6.72
N ILE A 159 -5.11 -7.45 -6.06
CA ILE A 159 -3.97 -6.70 -6.61
C ILE A 159 -2.60 -7.20 -6.12
N GLY A 160 -2.55 -7.98 -5.04
CA GLY A 160 -1.33 -8.64 -4.52
C GLY A 160 -0.96 -9.88 -5.31
#